data_AF-A0A7V9TXY5-F1
#
_entry.id   AF-A0A7V9TXY5-F1
#
_cell.length_a   1.000
_cell.length_b   1.000
_cell.length_c   1.000
_cell.angle_alpha   90.00
_cell.angle_beta   90.00
_cell.angle_gamma   90.00
#
_symmetry.space_group_name_H-M   'P 1'
#
loop_
_entity.id
_entity.type
_entity.pdbx_description
1 polymer ?
#
loop_
_entity_poly.entity_id
_entity_poly.type
_entity_poly.pdbx_seq_one_letter_code
_entity_poly.pdbx_strand_id
1 'polypeptide(L)'
;MLGLQKHHVDFKRNRIFVPFAKYKRDKRKTEGNPMSGETRELLTRLCSEARDYLFTYDGKRVLVGRVDTTYRKICRSVGIYDLNFHALRHTFGTRLGERDVNLKKIARLMGHTTTKHTEVYVHTSDEGLARAIECASSQSQIRTTYPEIRIAESA
;
A
#
# COMPACT_ATOMS: atom_id res chain seq x y z
N MET A 1 -12.15 -5.41 1.47
CA MET A 1 -11.91 -4.95 2.86
C MET A 1 -13.09 -5.23 3.77
N LEU A 2 -14.35 -4.95 3.39
CA LEU A 2 -15.51 -5.11 4.31
C LEU A 2 -15.85 -6.55 4.74
N GLY A 3 -15.25 -7.56 4.11
CA GLY A 3 -15.32 -8.95 4.55
C GLY A 3 -14.25 -9.35 5.57
N LEU A 4 -13.53 -8.41 6.18
CA LEU A 4 -12.49 -8.72 7.16
C LEU A 4 -13.10 -9.29 8.45
N GLN A 5 -12.46 -10.32 9.00
CA GLN A 5 -12.89 -11.04 10.20
C GLN A 5 -11.72 -11.07 11.19
N LYS A 6 -12.01 -11.36 12.47
CA LYS A 6 -11.00 -11.34 13.55
C LYS A 6 -9.77 -12.19 13.22
N HIS A 7 -9.98 -13.41 12.73
CA HIS A 7 -8.89 -14.35 12.42
C HIS A 7 -8.03 -13.94 11.21
N HIS A 8 -8.44 -12.91 10.45
CA HIS A 8 -7.61 -12.34 9.39
C HIS A 8 -6.61 -11.29 9.90
N VAL A 9 -6.61 -10.96 11.19
CA VAL A 9 -5.68 -9.99 11.79
C VAL A 9 -4.72 -10.70 12.74
N ASP A 10 -3.43 -10.70 12.39
CA ASP A 10 -2.36 -11.24 13.23
C ASP A 10 -1.63 -10.09 13.92
N PHE A 11 -2.03 -9.80 15.17
CA PHE A 11 -1.40 -8.76 15.99
C PHE A 11 0.02 -9.12 16.44
N LYS A 12 0.39 -10.41 16.49
CA LYS A 12 1.75 -10.83 16.86
C LYS A 12 2.72 -10.50 15.73
N ARG A 13 2.35 -10.79 14.48
CA ARG A 13 3.16 -10.49 13.28
C ARG A 13 2.90 -9.12 12.69
N ASN A 14 1.96 -8.36 13.25
CA ASN A 14 1.51 -7.07 12.75
C ASN A 14 1.03 -7.11 11.28
N ARG A 15 0.21 -8.13 10.94
CA ARG A 15 -0.28 -8.38 9.57
C ARG A 15 -1.80 -8.43 9.47
N ILE A 16 -2.33 -7.96 8.35
CA ILE A 16 -3.72 -8.14 7.91
C ILE A 16 -3.75 -9.03 6.67
N PHE A 17 -4.49 -10.12 6.73
CA PHE A 17 -4.71 -11.03 5.62
C PHE A 17 -5.98 -10.65 4.85
N VAL A 18 -5.93 -10.76 3.52
CA VAL A 18 -7.06 -10.43 2.65
C VAL A 18 -7.44 -11.67 1.83
N PRO A 19 -8.08 -12.69 2.43
CA PRO A 19 -8.32 -13.98 1.77
C PRO A 19 -9.24 -13.87 0.56
N PHE A 20 -10.19 -12.93 0.60
CA PHE A 20 -11.12 -12.63 -0.49
C PHE A 20 -10.54 -11.68 -1.54
N ALA A 21 -9.21 -11.53 -1.63
CA ALA A 21 -8.62 -10.73 -2.69
C ALA A 21 -8.98 -11.31 -4.08
N LYS A 22 -9.17 -10.40 -5.05
CA LYS A 22 -9.67 -10.71 -6.41
C LYS A 22 -8.86 -11.79 -7.12
N TYR A 23 -7.54 -11.80 -6.93
CA TYR A 23 -6.64 -12.67 -7.67
C TYR A 23 -6.19 -13.87 -6.82
N LYS A 24 -6.09 -15.05 -7.44
CA LYS A 24 -5.69 -16.29 -6.75
C LYS A 24 -4.29 -16.19 -6.14
N ARG A 25 -3.32 -15.65 -6.90
CA ARG A 25 -1.91 -15.48 -6.50
C ARG A 25 -1.65 -14.15 -5.76
N ASP A 26 -2.67 -13.56 -5.16
CA ASP A 26 -2.49 -12.34 -4.38
C ASP A 26 -1.80 -12.67 -3.06
N LYS A 27 -0.53 -12.24 -2.95
CA LYS A 27 0.29 -12.47 -1.77
C LYS A 27 -0.30 -11.89 -0.48
N ARG A 28 -1.30 -10.99 -0.52
CA ARG A 28 -2.04 -10.55 0.69
C ARG A 28 -2.83 -11.67 1.34
N LYS A 29 -3.09 -12.77 0.62
CA LYS A 29 -3.73 -13.97 1.16
C LYS A 29 -2.77 -14.78 2.03
N THR A 30 -1.50 -14.85 1.66
CA THR A 30 -0.51 -15.75 2.27
C THR A 30 0.50 -15.04 3.16
N GLU A 31 0.94 -13.84 2.78
CA GLU A 31 1.94 -13.04 3.50
C GLU A 31 1.30 -11.89 4.30
N GLY A 32 0.05 -11.54 3.98
CA GLY A 32 -0.65 -10.38 4.54
C GLY A 32 -0.05 -9.03 4.13
N ASN A 33 -0.65 -7.95 4.65
CA ASN A 33 -0.15 -6.58 4.57
C ASN A 33 0.28 -6.11 5.97
N PRO A 34 1.39 -5.36 6.11
CA PRO A 34 1.77 -4.77 7.39
C PRO A 34 0.75 -3.69 7.83
N MET A 35 0.61 -3.51 9.14
CA MET A 35 -0.24 -2.47 9.74
C MET A 35 0.61 -1.28 10.23
N SER A 36 0.09 -0.06 10.08
CA SER A 36 0.61 1.08 10.84
C SER A 36 0.20 0.98 12.31
N GLY A 37 0.80 1.78 13.19
CA GLY A 37 0.42 1.85 14.60
C GLY A 37 -1.06 2.20 14.78
N GLU A 38 -1.51 3.21 14.04
CA GLU A 38 -2.90 3.70 14.06
C GLU A 38 -3.88 2.62 13.55
N THR A 39 -3.49 1.89 12.50
CA THR A 39 -4.29 0.78 11.97
C THR A 39 -4.40 -0.35 12.99
N ARG A 40 -3.31 -0.66 13.68
CA ARG A 40 -3.27 -1.69 14.73
C ARG A 40 -4.19 -1.31 15.88
N GLU A 41 -4.09 -0.09 16.41
CA GLU A 41 -4.95 0.41 17.49
C GLU A 41 -6.43 0.35 17.12
N LEU A 42 -6.78 0.82 15.91
CA LEU A 42 -8.15 0.77 15.42
C LEU A 42 -8.66 -0.68 15.34
N LEU A 43 -7.87 -1.59 14.78
CA LEU A 43 -8.25 -2.99 14.66
C LEU A 43 -8.30 -3.71 16.00
N THR A 44 -7.49 -3.32 16.99
CA THR A 44 -7.59 -3.86 18.35
C THR A 44 -8.98 -3.56 18.94
N ARG A 45 -9.45 -2.31 18.85
CA ARG A 45 -10.80 -1.93 19.31
C ARG A 45 -11.90 -2.66 18.54
N LEU A 46 -11.81 -2.70 17.21
CA LEU A 46 -12.80 -3.40 16.39
C LEU A 46 -12.83 -4.91 16.69
N CYS A 47 -11.69 -5.53 16.91
CA CYS A 47 -11.61 -6.95 17.25
C CYS A 47 -12.16 -7.26 18.66
N SER A 48 -12.05 -6.35 19.63
CA SER A 48 -12.65 -6.56 20.96
C SER A 48 -14.18 -6.53 20.93
N GLU A 49 -14.76 -5.71 20.06
CA GLU A 49 -16.22 -5.54 19.95
C GLU A 49 -16.86 -6.53 18.96
N ALA A 50 -16.11 -6.94 17.94
CA ALA A 50 -16.61 -7.83 16.90
C ALA A 50 -16.86 -9.25 17.42
N ARG A 51 -17.97 -9.85 16.96
CA ARG A 51 -18.21 -11.30 17.04
C ARG A 51 -17.33 -12.04 16.02
N ASP A 52 -17.61 -11.82 14.73
CA ASP A 52 -16.86 -12.44 13.62
C ASP A 52 -16.30 -11.40 12.64
N TYR A 53 -17.18 -10.65 11.98
CA TYR A 53 -16.81 -9.59 11.04
C TYR A 53 -16.45 -8.30 11.78
N LEU A 54 -15.40 -7.63 11.32
CA LEU A 54 -14.94 -6.38 11.95
C LEU A 54 -15.78 -5.17 11.55
N PHE A 55 -16.46 -5.24 10.40
CA PHE A 55 -17.28 -4.16 9.87
C PHE A 55 -18.73 -4.60 9.81
N THR A 56 -19.47 -4.27 10.87
CA THR A 56 -20.90 -4.61 11.02
C THR A 56 -21.74 -3.37 11.26
N TYR A 57 -22.99 -3.41 10.80
CA TYR A 57 -24.04 -2.46 11.14
C TYR A 57 -25.26 -3.26 11.55
N ASP A 58 -25.79 -2.99 12.75
CA ASP A 58 -26.93 -3.73 13.31
C ASP A 58 -26.69 -5.25 13.32
N GLY A 59 -25.50 -5.67 13.78
CA GLY A 59 -25.06 -7.07 13.83
C GLY A 59 -24.81 -7.75 12.48
N LYS A 60 -25.09 -7.09 11.35
CA LYS A 60 -24.92 -7.65 10.00
C LYS A 60 -23.70 -7.07 9.30
N ARG A 61 -23.06 -7.88 8.43
CA ARG A 61 -21.92 -7.44 7.63
C ARG A 61 -22.28 -6.24 6.76
N VAL A 62 -21.45 -5.21 6.79
CA VAL A 62 -21.65 -4.03 5.95
C VAL A 62 -21.40 -4.37 4.47
N LEU A 63 -22.31 -3.94 3.60
CA LEU A 63 -22.18 -4.10 2.15
C LEU A 63 -21.38 -2.95 1.53
N VAL A 64 -20.60 -3.26 0.49
CA VAL A 64 -19.75 -2.27 -0.22
C VAL A 64 -20.55 -1.10 -0.76
N GLY A 65 -21.70 -1.37 -1.41
CA GLY A 65 -22.56 -0.30 -1.94
C GLY A 65 -23.10 0.65 -0.87
N ARG A 66 -23.32 0.15 0.35
CA ARG A 66 -23.76 0.99 1.49
C ARG A 66 -22.64 1.92 1.93
N VAL A 67 -21.41 1.43 2.06
CA VAL A 67 -20.26 2.27 2.43
C VAL A 67 -20.03 3.37 1.41
N ASP A 68 -20.03 3.04 0.13
CA ASP A 68 -19.79 4.00 -0.93
C ASP A 68 -20.90 5.07 -1.02
N THR A 69 -22.16 4.67 -0.83
CA THR A 69 -23.28 5.61 -0.73
C THR A 69 -23.15 6.52 0.50
N THR A 70 -22.88 5.95 1.68
CA THR A 70 -22.70 6.72 2.92
C THR A 70 -21.51 7.68 2.80
N TYR A 71 -20.39 7.22 2.24
CA TYR A 71 -19.21 8.04 2.02
C TYR A 71 -19.51 9.25 1.13
N ARG A 72 -20.20 9.04 0.00
CA ARG A 72 -20.65 10.16 -0.86
C ARG A 72 -21.56 11.13 -0.14
N LYS A 73 -22.48 10.65 0.69
CA LYS A 73 -23.37 11.51 1.49
C LYS A 73 -22.58 12.38 2.47
N ILE A 74 -21.62 11.78 3.18
CA ILE A 74 -20.73 12.51 4.09
C ILE A 74 -19.93 13.56 3.32
N CYS A 75 -19.31 13.20 2.19
CA CYS A 75 -18.58 14.14 1.35
C CYS A 75 -19.45 15.33 0.93
N ARG A 76 -20.68 15.07 0.45
CA ARG A 76 -21.62 16.12 0.06
C ARG A 76 -22.01 17.03 1.23
N SER A 77 -22.16 16.48 2.44
CA SER A 77 -22.49 17.30 3.63
C SER A 77 -21.38 18.27 4.03
N VAL A 78 -20.15 18.04 3.60
CA VAL A 78 -19.00 18.95 3.83
C VAL A 78 -18.58 19.69 2.56
N GLY A 79 -19.43 19.71 1.52
CA GLY A 79 -19.17 20.43 0.26
C GLY A 79 -18.17 19.75 -0.69
N ILE A 80 -17.88 18.46 -0.50
CA ILE A 80 -17.02 17.68 -1.39
C ILE A 80 -17.88 16.87 -2.36
N TYR A 81 -17.68 17.11 -3.66
CA TYR A 81 -18.42 16.47 -4.75
C TYR A 81 -17.54 15.47 -5.52
N ASP A 82 -18.18 14.58 -6.27
CA ASP A 82 -17.55 13.61 -7.20
C ASP A 82 -16.50 12.65 -6.61
N LEU A 83 -16.49 12.49 -5.28
CA LEU A 83 -15.60 11.59 -4.58
C LEU A 83 -16.28 10.26 -4.23
N ASN A 84 -15.73 9.15 -4.71
CA ASN A 84 -16.19 7.80 -4.36
C ASN A 84 -15.24 7.13 -3.34
N PHE A 85 -15.66 6.02 -2.75
CA PHE A 85 -14.87 5.35 -1.71
C PHE A 85 -13.53 4.78 -2.24
N HIS A 86 -13.40 4.55 -3.55
CA HIS A 86 -12.15 4.11 -4.16
C HIS A 86 -11.08 5.21 -4.18
N ALA A 87 -11.48 6.49 -4.08
CA ALA A 87 -10.55 7.61 -4.02
C ALA A 87 -9.56 7.49 -2.85
N LEU A 88 -9.98 6.92 -1.71
CA LEU A 88 -9.08 6.67 -0.57
C LEU A 88 -7.89 5.80 -0.94
N ARG A 89 -8.10 4.82 -1.84
CA ARG A 89 -7.04 3.97 -2.37
C ARG A 89 -6.12 4.75 -3.30
N HIS A 90 -6.66 5.63 -4.13
CA HIS A 90 -5.85 6.53 -4.97
C HIS A 90 -4.98 7.44 -4.09
N THR A 91 -5.57 8.10 -3.10
CA THR A 91 -4.84 8.95 -2.14
C THR A 91 -3.72 8.19 -1.44
N PHE A 92 -3.95 6.93 -1.04
CA PHE A 92 -2.91 6.09 -0.48
C PHE A 92 -1.76 5.83 -1.47
N GLY A 93 -2.08 5.52 -2.73
CA GLY A 93 -1.08 5.33 -3.79
C GLY A 93 -0.27 6.59 -4.05
N THR A 94 -0.94 7.73 -4.27
CA THR A 94 -0.32 9.04 -4.50
C THR A 94 0.63 9.42 -3.36
N ARG A 95 0.19 9.31 -2.11
CA ARG A 95 1.02 9.65 -0.93
C ARG A 95 2.27 8.79 -0.79
N LEU A 96 2.25 7.54 -1.26
CA LEU A 96 3.44 6.69 -1.29
C LEU A 96 4.36 7.06 -2.45
N GLY A 97 3.78 7.41 -3.60
CA GLY A 97 4.53 7.88 -4.76
C GLY A 97 5.26 9.20 -4.51
N GLU A 98 4.59 10.17 -3.89
CA GLU A 98 5.18 11.45 -3.43
C GLU A 98 6.35 11.25 -2.45
N ARG A 99 6.43 10.09 -1.78
CA ARG A 99 7.50 9.72 -0.85
C ARG A 99 8.57 8.83 -1.51
N ASP A 100 8.63 8.78 -2.84
CA ASP A 100 9.54 7.94 -3.63
C ASP A 100 9.51 6.45 -3.25
N VAL A 101 8.38 5.94 -2.77
CA VAL A 101 8.27 4.51 -2.46
C VAL A 101 8.30 3.72 -3.75
N ASN A 102 9.16 2.70 -3.79
CA ASN A 102 9.31 1.84 -4.97
C ASN A 102 7.96 1.34 -5.53
N LEU A 103 7.77 1.48 -6.84
CA LEU A 103 6.56 1.13 -7.58
C LEU A 103 6.05 -0.30 -7.29
N LYS A 104 6.95 -1.29 -7.18
CA LYS A 104 6.56 -2.68 -6.88
C LYS A 104 6.01 -2.81 -5.45
N LYS A 105 6.55 -2.05 -4.49
CA LYS A 105 6.04 -2.01 -3.11
C LYS A 105 4.64 -1.41 -3.07
N ILE A 106 4.42 -0.28 -3.75
CA ILE A 106 3.10 0.36 -3.85
C ILE A 106 2.08 -0.60 -4.47
N ALA A 107 2.42 -1.21 -5.62
CA ALA A 107 1.56 -2.16 -6.32
C ALA A 107 1.19 -3.36 -5.43
N ARG A 108 2.16 -3.90 -4.69
CA ARG A 108 1.96 -5.02 -3.74
C ARG A 108 1.02 -4.67 -2.59
N LEU A 109 1.17 -3.48 -2.00
CA LEU A 109 0.35 -3.01 -0.88
C LEU A 109 -1.10 -2.76 -1.31
N MET A 110 -1.27 -2.10 -2.47
CA MET A 110 -2.57 -1.90 -3.07
C MET A 110 -3.16 -3.25 -3.52
N GLY A 111 -2.32 -4.19 -3.98
CA GLY A 111 -2.73 -5.48 -4.52
C GLY A 111 -3.16 -5.37 -5.98
N HIS A 112 -2.37 -4.64 -6.76
CA HIS A 112 -2.40 -4.66 -8.22
C HIS A 112 -1.59 -5.86 -8.71
N THR A 113 -2.11 -6.56 -9.72
CA THR A 113 -1.39 -7.67 -10.38
C THR A 113 -0.29 -7.20 -11.29
N THR A 114 -0.44 -6.00 -11.84
CA THR A 114 0.52 -5.35 -12.73
C THR A 114 0.84 -3.96 -12.20
N THR A 115 2.06 -3.48 -12.46
CA THR A 115 2.48 -2.13 -12.08
C THR A 115 1.81 -1.04 -12.90
N LYS A 116 1.26 -1.37 -14.08
CA LYS A 116 0.60 -0.43 -15.01
C LYS A 116 -0.41 0.51 -14.33
N HIS A 117 -1.25 0.00 -13.43
CA HIS A 117 -2.23 0.82 -12.71
C HIS A 117 -1.63 1.66 -11.57
N THR A 118 -0.37 1.42 -11.24
CA THR A 118 0.38 2.07 -10.14
C THR A 118 1.34 3.13 -10.65
N GLU A 119 1.72 3.07 -11.94
CA GLU A 119 2.60 4.03 -12.60
C GLU A 119 2.06 5.47 -12.50
N VAL A 120 0.74 5.63 -12.52
CA VAL A 120 0.06 6.93 -12.35
C VAL A 120 0.38 7.63 -11.03
N TYR A 121 0.88 6.92 -10.01
CA TYR A 121 1.23 7.53 -8.72
C TYR A 121 2.71 7.87 -8.59
N VAL A 122 3.56 7.35 -9.47
CA VAL A 122 5.01 7.53 -9.38
C VAL A 122 5.41 8.51 -10.47
N HIS A 123 5.70 9.74 -10.07
CA HIS A 123 6.31 10.74 -10.93
C HIS A 123 7.77 10.86 -10.56
N THR A 124 8.66 10.85 -11.56
CA THR A 124 10.05 11.25 -11.37
C THR A 124 10.08 12.76 -11.18
N SER A 125 10.19 13.22 -9.93
CA SER A 125 10.55 14.60 -9.63
C SER A 125 12.08 14.76 -9.71
N ASP A 126 12.54 15.95 -10.08
CA ASP A 126 13.99 16.25 -10.12
C ASP A 126 14.65 16.03 -8.76
N GLU A 127 13.91 16.31 -7.68
CA GLU A 127 14.34 16.05 -6.30
C GLU A 127 14.49 14.55 -6.01
N GLY A 128 13.60 13.70 -6.53
CA GLY A 128 13.70 12.24 -6.42
C GLY A 128 14.90 11.70 -7.20
N LEU A 129 15.18 12.26 -8.37
CA LEU A 129 16.37 11.94 -9.17
C LEU A 129 17.66 12.35 -8.46
N ALA A 130 17.72 13.58 -7.92
CA ALA A 130 18.86 14.07 -7.15
C ALA A 130 19.13 13.18 -5.91
N ARG A 131 18.09 12.82 -5.14
CA ARG A 131 18.21 11.88 -4.02
C ARG A 131 18.70 10.50 -4.46
N ALA A 132 18.26 10.00 -5.60
CA ALA A 132 18.68 8.69 -6.10
C ALA A 132 20.16 8.67 -6.48
N ILE A 133 20.66 9.75 -7.13
CA ILE A 133 22.07 9.91 -7.45
C ILE A 133 22.90 10.05 -6.17
N GLU A 134 22.46 10.85 -5.20
CA GLU A 134 23.16 11.02 -3.91
C GLU A 134 23.23 9.72 -3.10
N CYS A 135 22.16 8.92 -3.12
CA CYS A 135 22.14 7.61 -2.47
C CYS A 135 23.10 6.62 -3.16
N ALA A 136 23.22 6.69 -4.49
CA ALA A 136 24.15 5.86 -5.26
C ALA A 136 25.61 6.28 -5.05
N SER A 137 25.90 7.58 -4.95
CA SER A 137 27.25 8.10 -4.67
C SER A 137 27.69 7.77 -3.24
N SER A 138 26.77 7.83 -2.26
CA SER A 138 27.05 7.55 -0.84
C SER A 138 27.39 6.07 -0.54
N GLN A 139 27.10 5.14 -1.46
CA GLN A 139 27.48 3.73 -1.35
C GLN A 139 28.78 3.36 -2.09
N SER A 140 29.53 4.34 -2.57
CA SER A 140 30.81 4.12 -3.26
C SER A 140 31.99 3.84 -2.30
N GLN A 141 31.82 2.85 -1.42
CA GLN A 141 32.92 1.92 -1.16
C GLN A 141 32.63 0.61 -1.89
N ILE A 142 32.57 0.71 -3.22
CA ILE A 142 32.62 -0.47 -4.07
C ILE A 142 34.05 -1.00 -3.96
N ARG A 143 34.19 -2.13 -3.28
CA ARG A 143 35.30 -3.06 -3.47
C ARG A 143 35.27 -3.46 -4.95
N THR A 144 36.07 -2.80 -5.78
CA THR A 144 36.21 -3.13 -7.20
C THR A 144 36.85 -4.51 -7.34
N THR A 145 36.05 -5.54 -7.60
CA THR A 145 36.54 -6.82 -8.14
C THR A 145 36.41 -6.83 -9.66
N TYR A 146 36.91 -5.78 -10.31
CA TYR A 146 37.20 -5.80 -11.74
C TYR A 146 38.72 -5.78 -11.88
N PRO A 147 39.34 -6.79 -12.51
CA PRO A 147 40.77 -6.72 -12.80
C PRO A 147 41.02 -5.52 -13.71
N GLU A 148 42.01 -4.71 -13.36
CA GLU A 148 42.35 -3.49 -14.10
C GLU A 148 42.51 -3.78 -15.58
N ILE A 149 41.76 -3.05 -16.42
CA ILE A 149 42.02 -3.00 -17.85
C ILE A 149 43.33 -2.21 -18.00
N ARG A 150 44.44 -2.92 -18.19
CA ARG A 150 45.70 -2.33 -18.62
C ARG A 150 45.49 -1.78 -20.03
N ILE A 151 45.34 -0.47 -20.14
CA ILE A 151 45.44 0.21 -21.42
C ILE A 151 46.92 0.17 -21.78
N ALA A 152 47.27 -0.66 -22.75
CA ALA A 152 48.61 -0.65 -23.33
C ALA A 152 48.75 0.63 -24.15
N GLU A 153 49.59 1.56 -23.68
CA GLU A 153 50.12 2.62 -24.51
C GLU A 153 51.01 1.97 -25.57
N SER A 154 50.58 2.02 -26.84
CA SER A 154 51.46 1.76 -27.98
C SER A 154 52.17 3.05 -28.32
N ALA A 155 53.51 2.96 -28.32
CA ALA A 155 54.42 3.89 -28.97
C ALA A 155 54.18 4.00 -30.48
#